data_AF-A0A3Q3XC72-F1
#
_entry.id   AF-A0A3Q3XC72-F1
#
_cell.length_a   1.000
_cell.length_b   1.000
_cell.length_c   1.000
_cell.angle_alpha   90.00
_cell.angle_beta   90.00
_cell.angle_gamma   90.00
#
_symmetry.space_group_name_H-M   'P 1'
#
loop_
_entity.id
_entity.type
_entity.pdbx_description
1 polymer ?
#
loop_
_entity_poly.entity_id
_entity_poly.type
_entity_poly.pdbx_seq_one_letter_code
_entity_poly.pdbx_strand_id
1 'polypeptide(L)'
;FSRHSDMTFGRLRLWTILCVLLVIYAQPALDCAIGLDMAPNSVDDMYDGCKDEMKTMVQKEYLLNEKNTNIKFRQAWEEAEEIYNDQDETGTALGREHVVSIYVYSKQDFHEEMNSAIRTQQSSYTTTFRYHTINFFLTDALQSLSAQEPETEKCLTGYLTFDMNFSQDVLGKEIRFGSFTSTKLQSYKTNENTENKSCFEIVTCNGADISMFSRSGEAEADVLIPPYEVFNVTQIKRRSEEHSLECEVVYKLDSTRTLSNLNCALFRK
;
A
#
# COMPACT_ATOMS: atom_id res chain seq x y z
N PHE A 1 -75.46 -41.79 2.57
CA PHE A 1 -76.21 -41.02 3.59
C PHE A 1 -75.63 -41.43 4.95
N SER A 2 -74.94 -40.53 5.68
CA SER A 2 -74.35 -40.78 7.02
C SER A 2 -73.29 -41.92 7.14
N ARG A 3 -72.35 -41.93 8.10
CA ARG A 3 -71.75 -40.87 8.95
C ARG A 3 -70.40 -41.42 9.50
N HIS A 4 -69.62 -40.55 10.14
CA HIS A 4 -68.55 -40.85 11.12
C HIS A 4 -68.84 -42.06 12.02
N SER A 5 -67.87 -42.82 12.54
CA SER A 5 -66.47 -42.48 12.85
C SER A 5 -65.50 -43.64 12.43
N ASP A 6 -64.27 -43.88 12.92
CA ASP A 6 -63.47 -43.30 14.02
C ASP A 6 -61.94 -43.48 13.85
N MET A 7 -61.20 -43.12 14.89
CA MET A 7 -59.75 -42.92 15.07
C MET A 7 -58.96 -44.18 15.47
N THR A 8 -57.80 -44.45 14.84
CA THR A 8 -56.68 -45.20 15.47
C THR A 8 -55.29 -44.72 15.04
N PHE A 9 -54.53 -44.25 16.03
CA PHE A 9 -53.09 -44.45 16.28
C PHE A 9 -52.08 -44.53 15.12
N GLY A 10 -51.10 -43.62 15.17
CA GLY A 10 -49.68 -44.01 15.07
C GLY A 10 -48.87 -43.50 13.88
N ARG A 11 -48.26 -42.31 14.03
CA ARG A 11 -46.86 -41.95 13.65
C ARG A 11 -46.66 -40.43 13.74
N LEU A 12 -46.50 -39.93 14.96
CA LEU A 12 -45.93 -38.61 15.20
C LEU A 12 -44.46 -38.79 15.63
N ARG A 13 -43.60 -37.81 15.27
CA ARG A 13 -42.16 -37.73 15.58
C ARG A 13 -41.26 -38.70 14.79
N LEU A 14 -40.60 -38.17 13.76
CA LEU A 14 -39.13 -38.29 13.62
C LEU A 14 -38.53 -37.32 12.57
N TRP A 15 -39.35 -36.69 11.72
CA TRP A 15 -38.85 -35.89 10.57
C TRP A 15 -38.65 -34.38 10.84
N THR A 16 -39.23 -33.81 11.89
CA THR A 16 -39.10 -32.37 12.20
C THR A 16 -37.89 -32.00 13.06
N ILE A 17 -37.08 -32.98 13.49
CA ILE A 17 -35.89 -32.72 14.34
C ILE A 17 -34.61 -32.59 13.51
N LEU A 18 -34.55 -33.15 12.29
CA LEU A 18 -33.34 -33.08 11.45
C LEU A 18 -33.15 -31.70 10.78
N CYS A 19 -34.22 -31.02 10.36
CA CYS A 19 -34.12 -29.70 9.72
C CYS A 19 -33.77 -28.56 10.69
N VAL A 20 -33.96 -28.74 12.01
CA VAL A 20 -33.64 -27.71 13.02
C VAL A 20 -32.17 -27.78 13.47
N LEU A 21 -31.49 -28.89 13.18
CA LEU A 21 -30.07 -29.10 13.54
C LEU A 21 -29.09 -28.86 12.36
N LEU A 22 -29.59 -28.57 11.16
CA LEU A 22 -28.76 -28.12 10.01
C LEU A 22 -28.66 -26.60 9.89
N VAL A 23 -29.32 -25.84 10.78
CA VAL A 23 -29.09 -24.40 10.97
C VAL A 23 -27.96 -24.15 12.00
N ILE A 24 -27.23 -25.20 12.39
CA ILE A 24 -26.02 -25.12 13.21
C ILE A 24 -24.91 -24.49 12.37
N TYR A 25 -24.77 -23.18 12.54
CA TYR A 25 -23.55 -22.41 12.28
C TYR A 25 -22.86 -22.69 10.94
N ALA A 26 -23.54 -22.33 9.85
CA ALA A 26 -22.84 -21.52 8.86
C ALA A 26 -22.50 -20.17 9.51
N GLN A 27 -21.48 -20.16 10.38
CA GLN A 27 -20.77 -18.91 10.65
C GLN A 27 -20.29 -18.42 9.27
N PRO A 28 -20.61 -17.19 8.84
CA PRO A 28 -19.84 -16.61 7.77
C PRO A 28 -18.38 -16.72 8.21
N ALA A 29 -17.50 -17.17 7.31
CA ALA A 29 -16.07 -17.09 7.58
C ALA A 29 -15.80 -15.67 8.06
N LEU A 30 -15.20 -15.53 9.24
CA LEU A 30 -14.91 -14.23 9.81
C LEU A 30 -13.82 -13.62 8.95
N ASP A 31 -14.23 -12.95 7.87
CA ASP A 31 -13.32 -12.37 6.90
C ASP A 31 -12.46 -11.37 7.66
N CYS A 32 -11.18 -11.69 7.81
CA CYS A 32 -10.33 -11.10 8.83
C CYS A 32 -9.91 -9.71 8.36
N ALA A 33 -10.81 -8.75 8.57
CA ALA A 33 -10.64 -7.37 8.16
C ALA A 33 -9.34 -6.80 8.70
N ILE A 34 -8.48 -6.32 7.81
CA ILE A 34 -7.19 -5.77 8.17
C ILE A 34 -7.39 -4.44 8.91
N GLY A 35 -6.76 -4.32 10.08
CA GLY A 35 -6.72 -3.07 10.82
C GLY A 35 -5.92 -2.01 10.06
N LEU A 36 -6.47 -0.81 9.94
CA LEU A 36 -5.73 0.38 9.54
C LEU A 36 -5.38 1.14 10.82
N ASP A 37 -4.13 1.54 10.97
CA ASP A 37 -3.61 2.25 12.13
C ASP A 37 -2.57 3.31 11.73
N MET A 38 -1.84 3.86 12.71
CA MET A 38 -0.81 4.88 12.48
C MET A 38 0.58 4.32 12.11
N ALA A 39 0.65 3.03 11.74
CA ALA A 39 1.86 2.30 11.35
C ALA A 39 3.08 2.52 12.27
N PRO A 40 2.98 2.23 13.58
CA PRO A 40 4.04 2.55 14.56
C PRO A 40 5.36 1.80 14.32
N ASN A 41 5.35 0.70 13.56
CA ASN A 41 6.52 -0.10 13.22
C ASN A 41 7.11 0.23 11.84
N SER A 42 6.69 1.34 11.23
CA SER A 42 7.14 1.81 9.92
C SER A 42 8.56 2.39 9.97
N VAL A 43 9.40 1.99 9.01
CA VAL A 43 10.63 2.69 8.64
C VAL A 43 10.25 3.91 7.83
N ASP A 44 10.11 5.04 8.51
CA ASP A 44 9.51 6.26 7.97
C ASP A 44 10.48 7.45 7.89
N ASP A 45 11.79 7.20 8.01
CA ASP A 45 12.82 8.24 8.09
C ASP A 45 12.74 9.21 6.90
N MET A 46 12.58 10.49 7.22
CA MET A 46 12.47 11.59 6.24
C MET A 46 13.83 12.18 5.85
N TYR A 47 14.90 11.81 6.58
CA TYR A 47 16.27 12.30 6.41
C TYR A 47 16.43 13.83 6.58
N ASP A 48 15.56 14.45 7.39
CA ASP A 48 15.56 15.89 7.63
C ASP A 48 16.82 16.30 8.41
N GLY A 49 17.70 17.05 7.73
CA GLY A 49 18.99 17.48 8.24
C GLY A 49 20.15 16.48 8.06
N CYS A 50 19.99 15.38 7.30
CA CYS A 50 21.08 14.41 7.06
C CYS A 50 21.11 13.77 5.66
N LYS A 51 20.49 14.39 4.65
CA LYS A 51 20.44 13.85 3.28
C LYS A 51 21.83 13.59 2.69
N ASP A 52 22.77 14.51 2.88
CA ASP A 52 24.12 14.39 2.32
C ASP A 52 24.93 13.29 3.00
N GLU A 53 24.81 13.15 4.32
CA GLU A 53 25.38 12.05 5.09
C GLU A 53 24.79 10.70 4.66
N MET A 54 23.47 10.62 4.52
CA MET A 54 22.80 9.39 4.07
C MET A 54 23.18 9.02 2.65
N LYS A 55 23.18 9.98 1.70
CA LYS A 55 23.65 9.75 0.33
C LYS A 55 25.10 9.26 0.31
N THR A 56 25.96 9.87 1.12
CA THR A 56 27.37 9.46 1.26
C THR A 56 27.51 8.04 1.80
N MET A 57 26.72 7.66 2.80
CA MET A 57 26.74 6.33 3.42
C MET A 57 26.16 5.27 2.47
N VAL A 58 25.09 5.60 1.75
CA VAL A 58 24.48 4.73 0.74
C VAL A 58 25.44 4.45 -0.42
N GLN A 59 26.08 5.48 -0.98
CA GLN A 59 27.04 5.33 -2.09
C GLN A 59 28.33 4.60 -1.69
N LYS A 60 28.78 4.72 -0.44
CA LYS A 60 30.03 4.08 0.03
C LYS A 60 29.85 2.68 0.59
N GLU A 61 28.70 2.38 1.17
CA GLU A 61 28.51 1.16 1.98
C GLU A 61 27.20 0.43 1.66
N TYR A 62 26.02 1.05 1.87
CA TYR A 62 24.76 0.30 1.79
C TYR A 62 24.50 -0.29 0.41
N LEU A 63 24.64 0.47 -0.69
CA LEU A 63 24.34 -0.03 -2.03
C LEU A 63 25.17 -1.27 -2.36
N LEU A 64 26.47 -1.26 -2.05
CA LEU A 64 27.36 -2.39 -2.28
C LEU A 64 27.01 -3.59 -1.38
N ASN A 65 26.77 -3.35 -0.08
CA ASN A 65 26.45 -4.40 0.88
C ASN A 65 25.08 -5.04 0.63
N GLU A 66 24.07 -4.24 0.28
CA GLU A 66 22.71 -4.70 -0.04
C GLU A 66 22.70 -5.45 -1.37
N LYS A 67 23.39 -4.97 -2.43
CA LYS A 67 23.60 -5.75 -3.66
C LYS A 67 24.33 -7.06 -3.35
N ASN A 68 25.35 -7.06 -2.49
CA ASN A 68 26.10 -8.28 -2.15
C ASN A 68 25.27 -9.31 -1.37
N THR A 69 24.31 -8.88 -0.55
CA THR A 69 23.55 -9.76 0.36
C THR A 69 22.12 -10.08 -0.07
N ASN A 70 21.52 -9.30 -0.98
CA ASN A 70 20.21 -9.57 -1.58
C ASN A 70 20.35 -9.68 -3.12
N ILE A 71 20.23 -10.91 -3.64
CA ILE A 71 20.36 -11.17 -5.08
C ILE A 71 19.22 -10.56 -5.90
N LYS A 72 17.98 -10.52 -5.38
CA LYS A 72 16.85 -9.87 -6.06
C LYS A 72 17.10 -8.37 -6.18
N PHE A 73 17.51 -7.73 -5.10
CA PHE A 73 17.85 -6.30 -5.11
C PHE A 73 18.97 -6.00 -6.11
N ARG A 74 20.02 -6.83 -6.14
CA ARG A 74 21.10 -6.72 -7.11
C ARG A 74 20.59 -6.76 -8.55
N GLN A 75 19.78 -7.77 -8.88
CA GLN A 75 19.24 -7.95 -10.23
C GLN A 75 18.32 -6.80 -10.63
N ALA A 76 17.38 -6.40 -9.75
CA ALA A 76 16.49 -5.27 -10.00
C ALA A 76 17.26 -3.96 -10.17
N TRP A 77 18.31 -3.72 -9.37
CA TRP A 77 19.16 -2.54 -9.49
C TRP A 77 19.99 -2.55 -10.78
N GLU A 78 20.60 -3.69 -11.14
CA GLU A 78 21.40 -3.79 -12.36
C GLU A 78 20.54 -3.63 -13.63
N GLU A 79 19.34 -4.24 -13.66
CA GLU A 79 18.36 -4.02 -14.74
C GLU A 79 17.90 -2.55 -14.81
N ALA A 80 17.64 -1.91 -13.66
CA ALA A 80 17.27 -0.49 -13.60
C ALA A 80 18.40 0.44 -14.07
N GLU A 81 19.66 0.09 -13.81
CA GLU A 81 20.83 0.82 -14.31
C GLU A 81 20.99 0.65 -15.83
N GLU A 82 20.74 -0.54 -16.39
CA GLU A 82 20.70 -0.78 -17.84
C GLU A 82 19.57 0.04 -18.51
N ILE A 83 18.34 -0.03 -17.98
CA ILE A 83 17.19 0.73 -18.49
C ILE A 83 17.45 2.24 -18.47
N TYR A 84 18.09 2.77 -17.43
CA TYR A 84 18.46 4.19 -17.37
C TYR A 84 19.49 4.56 -18.45
N ASN A 85 20.52 3.73 -18.65
CA ASN A 85 21.59 4.02 -19.62
C ASN A 85 21.13 3.91 -21.09
N ASP A 86 20.09 3.10 -21.36
CA ASP A 86 19.52 2.92 -22.70
C ASP A 86 18.54 4.05 -23.10
N GLN A 87 18.19 4.96 -22.19
CA GLN A 87 17.36 6.12 -22.48
C GLN A 87 18.19 7.31 -22.96
N ASP A 88 17.76 7.91 -24.06
CA ASP A 88 18.36 9.15 -24.59
C ASP A 88 18.10 10.28 -23.57
N GLU A 89 19.17 10.95 -23.12
CA GLU A 89 19.18 11.83 -21.94
C GLU A 89 18.28 13.08 -22.11
N THR A 90 16.98 12.92 -21.94
CA THR A 90 16.07 14.04 -21.73
C THR A 90 16.20 14.50 -20.29
N GLY A 91 16.65 15.75 -20.09
CA GLY A 91 17.01 16.27 -18.77
C GLY A 91 15.87 16.14 -17.76
N THR A 92 15.98 15.16 -16.87
CA THR A 92 14.93 14.87 -15.89
C THR A 92 15.02 15.80 -14.68
N ALA A 93 13.89 15.93 -13.99
CA ALA A 93 13.76 16.57 -12.67
C ALA A 93 14.56 15.87 -11.55
N LEU A 94 15.24 14.76 -11.84
CA LEU A 94 15.76 13.79 -10.88
C LEU A 94 17.23 13.41 -11.15
N GLY A 95 17.92 12.99 -10.09
CA GLY A 95 19.25 12.38 -10.24
C GLY A 95 19.14 10.94 -10.76
N ARG A 96 20.24 10.42 -11.34
CA ARG A 96 20.33 9.02 -11.80
C ARG A 96 19.82 8.03 -10.74
N GLU A 97 20.29 8.13 -9.51
CA GLU A 97 19.92 7.20 -8.44
C GLU A 97 18.44 7.28 -8.04
N HIS A 98 17.79 8.44 -8.20
CA HIS A 98 16.34 8.58 -8.01
C HIS A 98 15.57 7.81 -9.08
N VAL A 99 15.90 8.00 -10.36
CA VAL A 99 15.24 7.31 -11.48
C VAL A 99 15.48 5.79 -11.39
N VAL A 100 16.72 5.36 -11.11
CA VAL A 100 17.04 3.95 -10.85
C VAL A 100 16.22 3.40 -9.69
N SER A 101 16.05 4.14 -8.58
CA SER A 101 15.23 3.69 -7.45
C SER A 101 13.76 3.50 -7.81
N ILE A 102 13.19 4.36 -8.67
CA ILE A 102 11.81 4.23 -9.16
C ILE A 102 11.67 2.98 -10.05
N TYR A 103 12.63 2.70 -10.93
CA TYR A 103 12.64 1.44 -11.70
C TYR A 103 12.74 0.21 -10.80
N VAL A 104 13.64 0.19 -9.81
CA VAL A 104 13.73 -0.91 -8.84
C VAL A 104 12.41 -1.12 -8.10
N TYR A 105 11.74 -0.03 -7.68
CA TYR A 105 10.45 -0.11 -7.00
C TYR A 105 9.32 -0.63 -7.90
N SER A 106 9.38 -0.40 -9.21
CA SER A 106 8.38 -0.90 -10.17
C SER A 106 8.41 -2.43 -10.37
N LYS A 107 9.44 -3.13 -9.89
CA LYS A 107 9.56 -4.59 -9.99
C LYS A 107 8.77 -5.30 -8.87
N GLN A 108 7.62 -5.87 -9.21
CA GLN A 108 6.66 -6.50 -8.29
C GLN A 108 7.31 -7.45 -7.26
N ASP A 109 8.15 -8.40 -7.70
CA ASP A 109 8.85 -9.40 -6.87
C ASP A 109 9.79 -8.82 -5.79
N PHE A 110 10.17 -7.55 -5.94
CA PHE A 110 11.02 -6.80 -5.00
C PHE A 110 10.20 -5.80 -4.17
N HIS A 111 9.25 -5.11 -4.80
CA HIS A 111 8.30 -4.18 -4.18
C HIS A 111 7.66 -4.76 -2.92
N GLU A 112 7.09 -5.97 -2.99
CA GLU A 112 6.39 -6.60 -1.86
C GLU A 112 7.32 -6.91 -0.68
N GLU A 113 8.53 -7.44 -0.97
CA GLU A 113 9.54 -7.80 0.02
C GLU A 113 10.06 -6.55 0.76
N MET A 114 10.36 -5.49 0.00
CA MET A 114 10.82 -4.21 0.52
C MET A 114 9.73 -3.54 1.36
N ASN A 115 8.50 -3.42 0.85
CA ASN A 115 7.41 -2.77 1.57
C ASN A 115 7.00 -3.54 2.84
N SER A 116 7.11 -4.87 2.85
CA SER A 116 6.93 -5.68 4.07
C SER A 116 7.98 -5.33 5.14
N ALA A 117 9.26 -5.22 4.75
CA ALA A 117 10.33 -4.81 5.66
C ALA A 117 10.13 -3.38 6.16
N ILE A 118 9.83 -2.42 5.28
CA ILE A 118 9.57 -1.02 5.65
C ILE A 118 8.42 -0.93 6.65
N ARG A 119 7.32 -1.68 6.47
CA ARG A 119 6.15 -1.62 7.35
C ARG A 119 6.38 -2.17 8.76
N THR A 120 7.43 -2.97 8.98
CA THR A 120 7.58 -3.79 10.19
C THR A 120 8.91 -3.66 10.92
N GLN A 121 9.98 -3.16 10.28
CA GLN A 121 11.35 -3.25 10.80
C GLN A 121 11.89 -1.94 11.41
N GLN A 122 11.04 -1.00 11.84
CA GLN A 122 11.47 0.22 12.54
C GLN A 122 12.45 -0.06 13.70
N SER A 123 12.17 -1.09 14.51
CA SER A 123 13.01 -1.48 15.65
C SER A 123 14.37 -2.08 15.24
N SER A 124 14.47 -2.57 14.01
CA SER A 124 15.70 -3.10 13.40
C SER A 124 16.40 -2.10 12.48
N TYR A 125 15.90 -0.87 12.34
CA TYR A 125 16.39 0.10 11.35
C TYR A 125 17.90 0.37 11.46
N THR A 126 18.45 0.46 12.67
CA THR A 126 19.88 0.71 12.87
C THR A 126 20.73 -0.57 12.98
N THR A 127 20.17 -1.75 12.68
CA THR A 127 20.84 -3.04 12.91
C THR A 127 20.73 -4.03 11.75
N THR A 128 19.54 -4.59 11.49
CA THR A 128 19.35 -5.70 10.54
C THR A 128 18.51 -5.34 9.32
N PHE A 129 18.04 -4.09 9.22
CA PHE A 129 17.35 -3.59 8.03
C PHE A 129 18.31 -3.59 6.82
N ARG A 130 17.79 -3.92 5.62
CA ARG A 130 18.59 -4.17 4.40
C ARG A 130 18.07 -3.46 3.15
N TYR A 131 17.31 -2.39 3.36
CA TYR A 131 16.69 -1.60 2.29
C TYR A 131 17.00 -0.10 2.47
N HIS A 132 18.14 0.23 3.08
CA HIS A 132 18.56 1.61 3.33
C HIS A 132 18.75 2.39 2.03
N THR A 133 19.35 1.77 1.02
CA THR A 133 19.59 2.39 -0.30
C THR A 133 18.28 2.81 -0.94
N ILE A 134 17.35 1.87 -1.06
CA ILE A 134 16.08 2.09 -1.76
C ILE A 134 15.13 2.99 -0.95
N ASN A 135 15.06 2.82 0.38
CA ASN A 135 14.26 3.68 1.25
C ASN A 135 14.75 5.13 1.23
N PHE A 136 16.07 5.35 1.18
CA PHE A 136 16.64 6.69 1.03
C PHE A 136 16.31 7.31 -0.32
N PHE A 137 16.68 6.64 -1.43
CA PHE A 137 16.53 7.25 -2.75
C PHE A 137 15.07 7.44 -3.16
N LEU A 138 14.13 6.56 -2.76
CA LEU A 138 12.71 6.79 -3.00
C LEU A 138 12.17 7.98 -2.19
N THR A 139 12.50 8.09 -0.90
CA THR A 139 12.10 9.25 -0.09
C THR A 139 12.65 10.55 -0.67
N ASP A 140 13.94 10.56 -1.06
CA ASP A 140 14.58 11.74 -1.62
C ASP A 140 14.05 12.09 -3.02
N ALA A 141 13.69 11.09 -3.84
CA ALA A 141 13.05 11.28 -5.14
C ALA A 141 11.67 11.93 -5.01
N LEU A 142 10.79 11.41 -4.15
CA LEU A 142 9.44 11.97 -3.95
C LEU A 142 9.49 13.40 -3.39
N GLN A 143 10.40 13.65 -2.44
CA GLN A 143 10.65 15.00 -1.93
C GLN A 143 11.20 15.94 -3.02
N SER A 144 12.05 15.44 -3.93
CA SER A 144 12.59 16.22 -5.05
C SER A 144 11.53 16.56 -6.10
N LEU A 145 10.60 15.65 -6.40
CA LEU A 145 9.46 15.90 -7.28
C LEU A 145 8.48 16.90 -6.65
N SER A 146 8.05 16.65 -5.41
CA SER A 146 7.12 17.52 -4.68
C SER A 146 7.64 18.97 -4.52
N ALA A 147 8.97 19.16 -4.44
CA ALA A 147 9.59 20.48 -4.38
C ALA A 147 9.63 21.25 -5.71
N GLN A 148 9.32 20.59 -6.84
CA GLN A 148 9.28 21.18 -8.18
C GLN A 148 7.86 21.52 -8.64
N GLU A 149 6.85 20.89 -8.04
CA GLU A 149 5.44 21.15 -8.36
C GLU A 149 4.97 22.56 -7.91
N PRO A 150 4.10 23.23 -8.69
CA PRO A 150 3.45 24.45 -8.25
C PRO A 150 2.63 24.25 -6.96
N GLU A 151 2.58 25.27 -6.08
CA GLU A 151 1.73 25.27 -4.87
C GLU A 151 0.24 24.95 -5.16
N THR A 152 -0.23 25.18 -6.39
CA THR A 152 -1.60 24.86 -6.85
C THR A 152 -1.82 23.40 -7.22
N GLU A 153 -0.76 22.62 -7.44
CA GLU A 153 -0.77 21.21 -7.89
C GLU A 153 -0.17 20.27 -6.82
N LYS A 154 0.08 20.81 -5.62
CA LYS A 154 0.73 20.19 -4.47
C LYS A 154 0.07 18.92 -3.93
N CYS A 155 -1.16 18.60 -4.34
CA CYS A 155 -1.86 17.40 -3.93
C CYS A 155 -2.47 16.68 -5.13
N LEU A 156 -2.33 15.35 -5.14
CA LEU A 156 -2.76 14.44 -6.20
C LEU A 156 -3.82 13.48 -5.65
N THR A 157 -4.75 13.04 -6.50
CA THR A 157 -5.72 11.98 -6.14
C THR A 157 -5.23 10.63 -6.67
N GLY A 158 -4.88 9.73 -5.75
CA GLY A 158 -4.51 8.36 -6.05
C GLY A 158 -5.65 7.37 -5.79
N TYR A 159 -5.78 6.37 -6.65
CA TYR A 159 -6.74 5.28 -6.56
C TYR A 159 -6.03 3.95 -6.32
N LEU A 160 -6.53 3.15 -5.37
CA LEU A 160 -5.94 1.87 -4.97
C LEU A 160 -7.04 0.83 -4.72
N THR A 161 -6.81 -0.41 -5.17
CA THR A 161 -7.77 -1.53 -5.11
C THR A 161 -7.14 -2.72 -4.40
N PHE A 162 -7.92 -3.39 -3.54
CA PHE A 162 -7.56 -4.64 -2.87
C PHE A 162 -8.67 -5.70 -2.99
N ASP A 163 -8.27 -6.96 -3.05
CA ASP A 163 -9.14 -8.16 -3.00
C ASP A 163 -9.45 -8.63 -1.55
N MET A 164 -9.05 -7.81 -0.57
CA MET A 164 -9.19 -8.06 0.86
C MET A 164 -10.00 -6.96 1.57
N ASN A 165 -10.59 -7.33 2.70
CA ASN A 165 -11.40 -6.45 3.53
C ASN A 165 -10.55 -5.70 4.57
N PHE A 166 -10.88 -4.44 4.81
CA PHE A 166 -10.27 -3.60 5.86
C PHE A 166 -11.30 -3.24 6.94
N SER A 167 -10.81 -2.85 8.11
CA SER A 167 -11.65 -2.38 9.22
C SER A 167 -12.40 -1.11 8.83
N GLN A 168 -13.71 -1.10 9.08
CA GLN A 168 -14.56 0.08 8.87
C GLN A 168 -14.70 0.94 10.14
N ASP A 169 -14.20 0.48 11.30
CA ASP A 169 -14.09 1.29 12.52
C ASP A 169 -12.87 2.23 12.44
N VAL A 170 -12.85 3.06 11.40
CA VAL A 170 -11.76 4.00 11.09
C VAL A 170 -12.26 5.36 10.58
N LEU A 171 -13.56 5.51 10.32
CA LEU A 171 -14.15 6.79 9.89
C LEU A 171 -13.86 7.89 10.92
N GLY A 172 -13.28 9.00 10.46
CA GLY A 172 -12.85 10.13 11.30
C GLY A 172 -11.60 9.85 12.15
N LYS A 173 -10.86 8.77 11.88
CA LYS A 173 -9.56 8.47 12.51
C LYS A 173 -8.43 8.74 11.53
N GLU A 174 -7.28 9.14 12.07
CA GLU A 174 -6.02 9.20 11.31
C GLU A 174 -5.47 7.78 11.10
N ILE A 175 -4.90 7.52 9.92
CA ILE A 175 -4.14 6.33 9.58
C ILE A 175 -2.84 6.69 8.83
N ARG A 176 -1.93 5.72 8.71
CA ARG A 176 -0.76 5.74 7.82
C ARG A 176 -0.62 4.38 7.14
N PHE A 177 -0.22 4.34 5.87
CA PHE A 177 0.04 3.08 5.17
C PHE A 177 1.32 2.36 5.66
N GLY A 178 2.28 3.10 6.22
CA GLY A 178 3.47 2.53 6.85
C GLY A 178 4.52 1.95 5.90
N SER A 179 4.26 1.92 4.61
CA SER A 179 5.21 1.61 3.55
C SER A 179 4.97 2.57 2.38
N PHE A 180 5.85 2.57 1.38
CA PHE A 180 5.54 3.25 0.13
C PHE A 180 4.25 2.65 -0.46
N THR A 181 3.38 3.49 -1.02
CA THR A 181 2.05 3.06 -1.48
C THR A 181 1.83 3.48 -2.92
N SER A 182 1.76 2.46 -3.79
CA SER A 182 1.51 2.57 -5.22
C SER A 182 0.04 2.87 -5.49
N THR A 183 -0.26 3.93 -6.24
CA THR A 183 -1.65 4.30 -6.60
C THR A 183 -1.75 4.70 -8.08
N LYS A 184 -2.97 4.66 -8.64
CA LYS A 184 -3.28 5.09 -10.02
C LYS A 184 -3.92 6.47 -10.05
N LEU A 185 -3.68 7.27 -11.10
CA LEU A 185 -4.14 8.66 -11.17
C LEU A 185 -5.59 8.82 -11.65
N GLN A 186 -6.06 7.91 -12.49
CA GLN A 186 -7.31 8.12 -13.25
C GLN A 186 -8.50 7.30 -12.72
N SER A 187 -8.23 6.07 -12.26
CA SER A 187 -9.27 5.14 -11.83
C SER A 187 -8.70 3.99 -11.01
N TYR A 188 -9.59 3.30 -10.30
CA TYR A 188 -9.29 2.02 -9.66
C TYR A 188 -8.83 0.98 -10.69
N LYS A 189 -7.74 0.26 -10.39
CA LYS A 189 -7.33 -0.91 -11.17
C LYS A 189 -8.42 -1.97 -11.06
N THR A 190 -8.99 -2.37 -12.18
CA THR A 190 -10.00 -3.45 -12.26
C THR A 190 -9.32 -4.79 -12.47
N ASN A 191 -9.46 -5.72 -11.52
CA ASN A 191 -9.03 -7.09 -11.71
C ASN A 191 -10.18 -7.89 -12.36
N GLU A 192 -10.03 -8.31 -13.61
CA GLU A 192 -11.07 -9.10 -14.32
C GLU A 192 -11.31 -10.48 -13.68
N ASN A 193 -10.37 -10.96 -12.85
CA ASN A 193 -10.36 -12.31 -12.28
C ASN A 193 -10.66 -12.36 -10.78
N THR A 194 -10.82 -11.24 -10.08
CA THR A 194 -11.10 -11.21 -8.63
C THR A 194 -12.15 -10.15 -8.27
N GLU A 195 -12.86 -10.36 -7.16
CA GLU A 195 -13.80 -9.37 -6.66
C GLU A 195 -13.02 -8.24 -5.95
N ASN A 196 -13.17 -7.02 -6.46
CA ASN A 196 -12.61 -5.83 -5.84
C ASN A 196 -13.35 -5.55 -4.51
N LYS A 197 -12.77 -5.94 -3.37
CA LYS A 197 -13.40 -5.79 -2.06
C LYS A 197 -13.27 -4.37 -1.51
N SER A 198 -12.05 -3.83 -1.46
CA SER A 198 -11.76 -2.52 -0.86
C SER A 198 -11.08 -1.58 -1.84
N CYS A 199 -11.64 -0.39 -2.00
CA CYS A 199 -11.13 0.69 -2.84
C CYS A 199 -10.75 1.88 -1.95
N PHE A 200 -9.64 2.54 -2.25
CA PHE A 200 -9.19 3.75 -1.57
C PHE A 200 -9.04 4.88 -2.59
N GLU A 201 -9.77 5.98 -2.38
CA GLU A 201 -9.57 7.28 -3.04
C GLU A 201 -8.78 8.15 -2.07
N ILE A 202 -7.56 8.52 -2.45
CA ILE A 202 -6.55 9.07 -1.55
C ILE A 202 -6.09 10.43 -2.09
N VAL A 203 -6.44 11.52 -1.43
CA VAL A 203 -5.84 12.83 -1.69
C VAL A 203 -4.52 12.90 -0.93
N THR A 204 -3.41 12.74 -1.64
CA THR A 204 -2.04 12.80 -1.11
C THR A 204 -1.42 14.16 -1.42
N CYS A 205 -0.64 14.71 -0.49
CA CYS A 205 0.09 15.97 -0.64
C CYS A 205 1.61 15.80 -0.41
N ASN A 206 2.07 14.58 -0.17
CA ASN A 206 3.49 14.21 -0.07
C ASN A 206 3.88 13.13 -1.10
N GLY A 207 2.91 12.51 -1.78
CA GLY A 207 3.14 11.65 -2.93
C GLY A 207 3.40 12.46 -4.20
N ALA A 208 4.03 11.82 -5.18
CA ALA A 208 4.38 12.43 -6.46
C ALA A 208 3.98 11.53 -7.63
N ASP A 209 3.70 12.15 -8.78
CA ASP A 209 3.55 11.46 -10.06
C ASP A 209 4.92 10.93 -10.50
N ILE A 210 5.01 9.60 -10.62
CA ILE A 210 6.20 8.89 -11.09
C ILE A 210 5.98 8.23 -12.46
N SER A 211 4.83 8.47 -13.11
CA SER A 211 4.46 7.84 -14.37
C SER A 211 5.50 8.07 -15.47
N MET A 212 6.08 9.28 -15.57
CA MET A 212 7.15 9.59 -16.53
C MET A 212 8.48 8.87 -16.25
N PHE A 213 8.72 8.41 -15.02
CA PHE A 213 9.91 7.64 -14.62
C PHE A 213 9.64 6.14 -14.59
N SER A 214 8.39 5.74 -14.79
CA SER A 214 7.98 4.34 -14.85
C SER A 214 8.07 3.82 -16.29
N ARG A 215 8.42 2.55 -16.47
CA ARG A 215 8.54 1.96 -17.80
C ARG A 215 7.14 1.74 -18.38
N SER A 216 6.85 2.35 -19.52
CA SER A 216 5.54 2.31 -20.21
C SER A 216 5.01 0.88 -20.35
N GLY A 217 3.93 0.57 -19.63
CA GLY A 217 3.28 -0.75 -19.61
C GLY A 217 3.70 -1.71 -18.48
N GLU A 218 4.79 -1.44 -17.77
CA GLU A 218 5.23 -2.20 -16.58
C GLU A 218 4.90 -1.47 -15.26
N ALA A 219 4.49 -0.20 -15.34
CA ALA A 219 4.20 0.67 -14.20
C ALA A 219 3.00 0.21 -13.33
N GLU A 220 3.27 -0.37 -12.16
CA GLU A 220 2.21 -0.65 -11.16
C GLU A 220 1.61 0.62 -10.55
N ALA A 221 2.40 1.70 -10.45
CA ALA A 221 2.03 2.98 -9.85
C ALA A 221 2.08 4.11 -10.89
N ASP A 222 1.13 5.03 -10.81
CA ASP A 222 1.23 6.35 -11.45
C ASP A 222 1.69 7.37 -10.39
N VAL A 223 1.08 7.35 -9.20
CA VAL A 223 1.48 8.15 -8.04
C VAL A 223 2.00 7.26 -6.93
N LEU A 224 3.14 7.64 -6.35
CA LEU A 224 3.78 6.95 -5.25
C LEU A 224 3.74 7.81 -3.98
N ILE A 225 3.14 7.25 -2.92
CA ILE A 225 2.93 7.90 -1.62
C ILE A 225 4.01 7.43 -0.62
N PRO A 226 4.65 8.33 0.15
CA PRO A 226 5.67 7.97 1.14
C PRO A 226 5.08 7.39 2.44
N PRO A 227 5.85 6.59 3.21
CA PRO A 227 5.37 5.93 4.43
C PRO A 227 4.96 6.87 5.59
N TYR A 228 5.40 8.13 5.55
CA TYR A 228 5.25 9.12 6.62
C TYR A 228 4.01 10.04 6.49
N GLU A 229 3.21 9.90 5.44
CA GLU A 229 2.01 10.73 5.25
C GLU A 229 0.82 10.22 6.08
N VAL A 230 0.16 11.12 6.80
CA VAL A 230 -1.02 10.85 7.63
C VAL A 230 -2.29 11.24 6.90
N PHE A 231 -3.24 10.31 6.86
CA PHE A 231 -4.54 10.48 6.22
C PHE A 231 -5.67 10.38 7.23
N ASN A 232 -6.64 11.28 7.15
CA ASN A 232 -7.92 11.12 7.86
C ASN A 232 -8.90 10.39 6.95
N VAL A 233 -9.57 9.35 7.46
CA VAL A 233 -10.64 8.67 6.70
C VAL A 233 -11.90 9.52 6.74
N THR A 234 -12.16 10.27 5.68
CA THR A 234 -13.27 11.24 5.58
C THR A 234 -14.60 10.59 5.20
N GLN A 235 -14.58 9.47 4.46
CA GLN A 235 -15.78 8.74 4.07
C GLN A 235 -15.53 7.23 3.99
N ILE A 236 -16.57 6.45 4.31
CA ILE A 236 -16.66 5.02 3.98
C ILE A 236 -18.04 4.81 3.34
N LYS A 237 -18.06 4.25 2.13
CA LYS A 237 -19.27 3.87 1.40
C LYS A 237 -19.34 2.36 1.18
N ARG A 238 -20.54 1.79 1.05
CA ARG A 238 -20.75 0.35 0.80
C ARG A 238 -21.61 0.11 -0.44
N ARG A 239 -21.28 -0.91 -1.24
CA ARG A 239 -22.06 -1.32 -2.43
C ARG A 239 -23.47 -1.80 -2.09
N SER A 240 -23.72 -2.21 -0.84
CA SER A 240 -25.04 -2.52 -0.30
C SER A 240 -25.95 -1.29 -0.15
N GLU A 241 -25.37 -0.10 -0.10
CA GLU A 241 -26.06 1.20 0.07
C GLU A 241 -26.04 2.00 -1.25
N GLU A 242 -24.95 1.92 -2.01
CA GLU A 242 -24.75 2.60 -3.30
C GLU A 242 -24.25 1.58 -4.34
N HIS A 243 -25.17 1.01 -5.15
CA HIS A 243 -24.85 -0.09 -6.08
C HIS A 243 -23.87 0.27 -7.21
N SER A 244 -23.57 1.55 -7.44
CA SER A 244 -22.65 2.04 -8.47
C SER A 244 -21.17 1.96 -8.11
N LEU A 245 -20.81 1.54 -6.89
CA LEU A 245 -19.42 1.56 -6.41
C LEU A 245 -18.53 0.45 -7.02
N GLU A 246 -17.30 0.84 -7.35
CA GLU A 246 -16.26 0.04 -8.00
C GLU A 246 -15.74 -1.12 -7.12
N CYS A 247 -15.87 -0.97 -5.80
CA CYS A 247 -15.60 -2.01 -4.79
C CYS A 247 -16.82 -2.32 -3.91
N GLU A 248 -16.78 -3.41 -3.14
CA GLU A 248 -17.74 -3.66 -2.06
C GLU A 248 -17.75 -2.51 -1.03
N VAL A 249 -16.56 -1.98 -0.70
CA VAL A 249 -16.35 -0.86 0.22
C VAL A 249 -15.39 0.15 -0.41
N VAL A 250 -15.74 1.43 -0.36
CA VAL A 250 -14.90 2.54 -0.83
C VAL A 250 -14.56 3.46 0.35
N TYR A 251 -13.28 3.67 0.59
CA TYR A 251 -12.73 4.57 1.61
C TYR A 251 -12.24 5.86 0.92
N LYS A 252 -12.58 7.03 1.46
CA LYS A 252 -11.97 8.31 1.07
C LYS A 252 -11.04 8.82 2.16
N LEU A 253 -9.84 9.20 1.76
CA LEU A 253 -8.73 9.55 2.62
C LEU A 253 -8.16 10.90 2.21
N ASP A 254 -8.17 11.87 3.12
CA ASP A 254 -7.58 13.19 2.88
C ASP A 254 -6.26 13.30 3.65
N SER A 255 -5.18 13.74 2.98
CA SER A 255 -3.92 14.08 3.63
C SER A 255 -4.12 15.18 4.66
N THR A 256 -3.48 15.03 5.82
CA THR A 256 -3.63 15.95 6.96
C THR A 256 -2.32 16.57 7.40
N ARG A 257 -1.27 15.75 7.53
CA ARG A 257 0.03 16.14 8.07
C ARG A 257 1.08 15.07 7.76
N THR A 258 2.33 15.43 7.97
CA THR A 258 3.46 14.49 7.96
C THR A 258 3.75 14.00 9.39
N LEU A 259 4.07 12.73 9.55
CA LEU A 259 4.53 12.15 10.81
C LEU A 259 5.57 11.07 10.54
N SER A 260 6.75 11.23 11.12
CA SER A 260 7.80 10.21 11.11
C SER A 260 8.28 9.90 12.52
N ASN A 261 8.48 8.61 12.81
CA ASN A 261 9.01 8.11 14.07
C ASN A 261 10.55 7.99 14.03
N LEU A 262 11.13 7.94 12.83
CA LEU A 262 12.57 8.00 12.58
C LEU A 262 12.96 9.38 12.03
N ASN A 263 14.11 9.89 12.43
CA ASN A 263 14.75 10.97 11.68
C ASN A 263 16.26 10.89 11.87
N CYS A 264 16.98 10.69 10.77
CA CYS A 264 18.43 10.56 10.74
C CYS A 264 18.96 9.53 11.75
N ALA A 265 18.22 8.44 11.97
CA ALA A 265 18.44 7.57 13.13
C ALA A 265 19.81 6.85 13.11
N LEU A 266 20.44 6.72 11.93
CA LEU A 266 21.79 6.21 11.73
C LEU A 266 22.91 7.19 12.15
N PHE A 267 22.59 8.48 12.28
CA PHE A 267 23.56 9.56 12.52
C PHE A 267 23.42 10.21 13.90
N ARG A 268 22.49 9.70 14.73
CA ARG A 268 22.31 10.15 16.12
C ARG A 268 23.53 9.72 16.95
N LYS A 269 24.16 10.70 17.62
CA LYS A 269 25.28 10.51 18.55
C LYS A 269 24.79 10.18 19.95
#